data_AF-A0A4U0NEP2-F1
#
_entry.id   AF-A0A4U0NEP2-F1
#
_cell.length_a   1.000
_cell.length_b   1.000
_cell.length_c   1.000
_cell.angle_alpha   90.00
_cell.angle_beta   90.00
_cell.angle_gamma   90.00
#
_symmetry.space_group_name_H-M   'P 1'
#
loop_
_entity.id
_entity.type
_entity.pdbx_description
1 polymer ?
#
loop_
_entity_poly.entity_id
_entity_poly.type
_entity_poly.pdbx_seq_one_letter_code
_entity_poly.pdbx_strand_id
1 'polypeptide(L)'
;MKTLLNITLSIFLLTFYSCGNNKQTIHKIEQSVVDSTLTIENVGNKIDYDKTRVITSVYVSAREGIEFKQEGDEKSTTLGMYEYGARLDVIEETEKWLGVRERITRKFNVNGSNIESTGWEKVYVIKNKTGLINEVSLVSSDLNVISFLTLDKKTEYFENGKQLKAYLSLELIDKAIFDKNSSSSVDFILADTTVNKKKNGVIELKCKDKTVKFIDRPDAEEERQEFYYAGKVDFLNQYIIGGSYWESLDYRFIDITSGEETATFGEFPYISPDKQNVICIYTNPYETTADLELYAIFNNKIEHVMSASFRNWMPTVEGGAMYWGVDGYLYLTVNHVNSFWKADGNLNDKCQYMRIKIL
;
A
#
# COMPACT_ATOMS: atom_id res chain seq x y z
N MET A 1 18.96 -16.27 -20.26
CA MET A 1 18.35 -15.19 -21.05
C MET A 1 17.27 -14.59 -20.16
N LYS A 2 17.54 -13.44 -19.53
CA LYS A 2 16.67 -12.83 -18.53
C LYS A 2 15.57 -12.04 -19.25
N THR A 3 14.34 -12.51 -19.18
CA THR A 3 13.16 -11.78 -19.65
C THR A 3 12.77 -10.78 -18.58
N LEU A 4 12.97 -9.48 -18.85
CA LEU A 4 12.38 -8.40 -18.06
C LEU A 4 10.89 -8.35 -18.38
N LEU A 5 10.05 -8.55 -17.37
CA LEU A 5 8.62 -8.29 -17.45
C LEU A 5 8.42 -6.81 -17.08
N ASN A 6 8.25 -5.96 -18.10
CA ASN A 6 7.85 -4.57 -17.90
C ASN A 6 6.35 -4.54 -17.58
N ILE A 7 6.00 -4.30 -16.32
CA ILE A 7 4.64 -3.98 -15.90
C ILE A 7 4.52 -2.46 -15.93
N THR A 8 3.90 -1.91 -16.98
CA THR A 8 3.51 -0.50 -17.03
C THR A 8 2.22 -0.32 -16.23
N LEU A 9 2.32 0.36 -15.09
CA LEU A 9 1.18 0.81 -14.30
C LEU A 9 0.62 2.08 -14.95
N SER A 10 -0.53 1.98 -15.61
CA SER A 10 -1.22 3.13 -16.23
C SER A 10 -2.07 3.84 -15.20
N ILE A 11 -1.64 5.03 -14.78
CA ILE A 11 -2.46 5.96 -13.99
C ILE A 11 -3.36 6.74 -14.97
N PHE A 12 -4.67 6.67 -14.81
CA PHE A 12 -5.58 7.57 -15.53
C PHE A 12 -6.46 8.42 -14.59
N LEU A 13 -6.42 9.72 -14.89
CA LEU A 13 -7.21 10.81 -14.35
C LEU A 13 -8.71 10.60 -14.65
N LEU A 14 -9.56 10.72 -13.62
CA LEU A 14 -11.01 10.77 -13.78
C LEU A 14 -11.48 12.22 -13.99
N THR A 15 -11.91 12.55 -15.22
CA THR A 15 -12.72 13.73 -15.53
C THR A 15 -14.20 13.38 -15.44
N PHE A 16 -14.93 14.00 -14.51
CA PHE A 16 -16.39 13.89 -14.46
C PHE A 16 -17.02 14.80 -15.54
N TYR A 17 -17.55 14.19 -16.61
CA TYR A 17 -18.55 14.81 -17.47
C TYR A 17 -19.94 14.39 -16.96
N SER A 18 -20.69 15.34 -16.41
CA SER A 18 -22.13 15.20 -16.18
C SER A 18 -22.89 16.10 -17.14
N CYS A 19 -23.62 15.50 -18.06
CA CYS A 19 -24.70 16.14 -18.82
C CYS A 19 -25.82 15.12 -19.03
N GLY A 20 -27.01 15.45 -18.52
CA GLY A 20 -28.22 14.65 -18.65
C GLY A 20 -29.44 15.42 -18.17
N ASN A 21 -29.99 16.24 -19.07
CA ASN A 21 -31.19 17.08 -18.98
C ASN A 21 -32.34 16.59 -18.08
N ASN A 22 -32.94 17.55 -17.35
CA ASN A 22 -34.40 17.61 -17.27
C ASN A 22 -34.88 19.07 -17.29
N LYS A 23 -35.79 19.36 -18.23
CA LYS A 23 -36.45 20.65 -18.40
C LYS A 23 -37.48 20.84 -17.27
N GLN A 24 -37.40 21.95 -16.53
CA GLN A 24 -38.57 22.53 -15.88
C GLN A 24 -38.55 24.06 -15.96
N THR A 25 -39.56 24.53 -16.68
CA THR A 25 -40.27 25.80 -16.76
C THR A 25 -39.75 27.02 -15.96
N ILE A 26 -39.54 28.09 -16.71
CA ILE A 26 -39.25 29.46 -16.27
C ILE A 26 -40.45 30.04 -15.52
N HIS A 27 -40.26 30.42 -14.25
CA HIS A 27 -41.02 31.50 -13.62
C HIS A 27 -40.06 32.64 -13.30
N LYS A 28 -40.26 33.74 -14.03
CA LYS A 28 -39.53 35.00 -13.87
C LYS A 28 -40.02 35.66 -12.58
N ILE A 29 -39.21 35.61 -11.53
CA ILE A 29 -39.37 36.48 -10.36
C ILE A 29 -38.24 37.49 -10.44
N GLU A 30 -38.61 38.75 -10.72
CA GLU A 30 -37.73 39.88 -10.51
C GLU A 30 -37.37 39.93 -9.03
N GLN A 31 -36.12 39.60 -8.70
CA GLN A 31 -35.56 39.86 -7.38
C GLN A 31 -34.50 40.93 -7.54
N SER A 32 -34.85 42.07 -6.95
CA SER A 32 -34.04 43.24 -6.65
C SER A 32 -32.59 42.90 -6.36
N VAL A 33 -31.68 43.60 -7.05
CA VAL A 33 -30.28 43.73 -6.68
C VAL A 33 -30.24 44.32 -5.27
N VAL A 34 -30.12 43.46 -4.26
CA VAL A 34 -29.64 43.84 -2.94
C VAL A 34 -28.17 43.50 -2.96
N ASP A 35 -27.37 44.54 -3.15
CA ASP A 35 -25.94 44.55 -2.94
C ASP A 35 -25.68 44.27 -1.46
N SER A 36 -25.54 42.99 -1.10
CA SER A 36 -25.09 42.56 0.22
C SER A 36 -23.71 41.92 0.07
N THR A 37 -22.71 42.77 -0.20
CA THR A 37 -21.33 42.50 0.21
C THR A 37 -21.28 42.45 1.74
N LEU A 38 -21.76 41.36 2.32
CA LEU A 38 -21.37 40.92 3.66
C LEU A 38 -19.95 40.41 3.53
N THR A 39 -18.99 41.27 3.88
CA THR A 39 -17.60 40.91 4.08
C THR A 39 -17.55 39.84 5.16
N ILE A 40 -17.53 38.56 4.76
CA ILE A 40 -16.92 37.51 5.57
C ILE A 40 -15.52 38.04 5.85
N GLU A 41 -15.20 38.32 7.11
CA GLU A 41 -13.84 38.72 7.51
C GLU A 41 -12.84 37.83 6.78
N ASN A 42 -11.79 38.41 6.21
CA ASN A 42 -10.70 37.66 5.58
C ASN A 42 -9.91 36.94 6.68
N VAL A 43 -10.55 35.92 7.27
CA VAL A 43 -9.94 35.02 8.24
C VAL A 43 -9.07 34.05 7.45
N GLY A 44 -7.82 33.94 7.90
CA GLY A 44 -6.86 33.04 7.31
C GLY A 44 -6.05 33.65 6.17
N ASN A 45 -5.00 32.92 5.78
CA ASN A 45 -4.05 33.36 4.77
C ASN A 45 -4.42 32.74 3.42
N LYS A 46 -5.53 33.20 2.84
CA LYS A 46 -6.06 32.64 1.60
C LYS A 46 -5.05 32.70 0.45
N ILE A 47 -4.95 31.62 -0.29
CA ILE A 47 -4.13 31.51 -1.50
C ILE A 47 -4.98 31.01 -2.67
N ASP A 48 -4.58 31.40 -3.88
CA ASP A 48 -5.12 30.86 -5.12
C ASP A 48 -4.26 29.65 -5.52
N TYR A 49 -4.85 28.45 -5.50
CA TYR A 49 -4.12 27.19 -5.75
C TYR A 49 -3.43 27.18 -7.12
N ASP A 50 -4.11 27.66 -8.16
CA ASP A 50 -3.61 27.62 -9.53
C ASP A 50 -2.50 28.65 -9.78
N LYS A 51 -2.50 29.74 -9.00
CA LYS A 51 -1.49 30.81 -9.10
C LYS A 51 -0.34 30.66 -8.12
N THR A 52 -0.47 29.82 -7.10
CA THR A 52 0.56 29.66 -6.07
C THR A 52 1.58 28.61 -6.50
N ARG A 53 2.80 29.08 -6.77
CA ARG A 53 3.92 28.20 -7.13
C ARG A 53 4.47 27.48 -5.91
N VAL A 54 4.62 26.16 -6.02
CA VAL A 54 5.39 25.35 -5.07
C VAL A 54 6.90 25.56 -5.32
N ILE A 55 7.63 25.93 -4.27
CA ILE A 55 9.09 26.14 -4.27
C ILE A 55 9.79 24.78 -4.20
N THR A 56 9.36 23.94 -3.26
CA THR A 56 9.89 22.61 -3.00
C THR A 56 8.86 21.77 -2.25
N SER A 57 9.09 20.46 -2.14
CA SER A 57 8.36 19.60 -1.22
C SER A 57 9.29 19.10 -0.13
N VAL A 58 8.82 19.15 1.12
CA VAL A 58 9.51 18.60 2.30
C VAL A 58 8.63 17.56 2.98
N TYR A 59 9.19 16.82 3.91
CA TYR A 59 8.49 15.76 4.64
C TYR A 59 8.60 16.02 6.13
N VAL A 60 7.55 15.72 6.90
CA VAL A 60 7.61 15.83 8.36
C VAL A 60 8.62 14.81 8.90
N SER A 61 9.69 15.28 9.54
CA SER A 61 10.75 14.42 10.09
C SER A 61 10.61 14.20 11.60
N ALA A 62 9.79 14.99 12.28
CA ALA A 62 9.46 14.80 13.69
C ALA A 62 8.49 13.62 13.88
N ARG A 63 8.86 12.67 14.75
CA ARG A 63 8.13 11.40 14.96
C ARG A 63 6.79 11.60 15.65
N GLU A 64 6.68 12.62 16.49
CA GLU A 64 5.44 13.07 17.12
C GLU A 64 4.52 13.84 16.16
N GLY A 65 4.94 14.04 14.91
CA GLY A 65 4.29 14.94 13.97
C GLY A 65 4.69 16.40 14.17
N ILE A 66 4.00 17.30 13.47
CA ILE A 66 4.21 18.74 13.58
C ILE A 66 2.90 19.50 13.53
N GLU A 67 2.72 20.41 14.48
CA GLU A 67 1.64 21.40 14.43
C GLU A 67 1.82 22.35 13.25
N PHE A 68 0.74 22.65 12.55
CA PHE A 68 0.70 23.76 11.60
C PHE A 68 -0.13 24.92 12.16
N LYS A 69 0.40 26.12 11.99
CA LYS A 69 -0.09 27.36 12.60
C LYS A 69 -0.60 28.33 11.56
N GLN A 70 -1.48 29.24 12.00
CA GLN A 70 -2.01 30.30 11.14
C GLN A 70 -0.90 31.21 10.62
N GLU A 71 0.03 31.62 11.49
CA GLU A 71 1.15 32.51 11.19
C GLU A 71 2.48 31.88 11.58
N GLY A 72 3.58 32.38 11.01
CA GLY A 72 4.96 32.03 11.35
C GLY A 72 5.40 32.58 12.71
N ASP A 73 4.66 32.29 13.76
CA ASP A 73 4.91 32.67 15.16
C ASP A 73 4.51 31.50 16.08
N GLU A 74 5.34 31.21 17.08
CA GLU A 74 5.07 30.15 18.06
C GLU A 74 3.77 30.38 18.83
N LYS A 75 3.42 31.66 19.06
CA LYS A 75 2.19 32.07 19.76
C LYS A 75 0.96 32.08 18.85
N SER A 76 1.13 31.83 17.55
CA SER A 76 0.03 31.79 16.61
C SER A 76 -0.88 30.58 16.85
N THR A 77 -2.15 30.74 16.47
CA THR A 77 -3.18 29.71 16.56
C THR A 77 -2.74 28.45 15.84
N THR A 78 -2.70 27.33 16.55
CA THR A 78 -2.54 26.00 15.96
C THR A 78 -3.84 25.58 15.29
N LEU A 79 -3.76 25.21 14.02
CA LEU A 79 -4.91 24.84 13.19
C LEU A 79 -5.07 23.32 13.05
N GLY A 80 -3.99 22.57 13.29
CA GLY A 80 -3.98 21.12 13.26
C GLY A 80 -2.56 20.56 13.35
N MET A 81 -2.41 19.30 12.98
CA MET A 81 -1.15 18.57 13.04
C MET A 81 -0.97 17.70 11.79
N TYR A 82 0.24 17.70 11.25
CA TYR A 82 0.68 16.74 10.25
C TYR A 82 1.36 15.56 10.93
N GLU A 83 1.11 14.36 10.42
CA GLU A 83 1.75 13.13 10.89
C GLU A 83 3.19 12.99 10.37
N TYR A 84 3.97 12.12 11.00
CA TYR A 84 5.33 11.80 10.57
C TYR A 84 5.35 11.31 9.12
N GLY A 85 6.27 11.85 8.31
CA GLY A 85 6.40 11.55 6.90
C GLY A 85 5.39 12.23 5.98
N ALA A 86 4.43 13.01 6.49
CA ALA A 86 3.51 13.75 5.64
C ALA A 86 4.30 14.67 4.68
N ARG A 87 3.94 14.64 3.38
CA ARG A 87 4.53 15.50 2.36
C ARG A 87 3.88 16.89 2.44
N LEU A 88 4.72 17.92 2.51
CA LEU A 88 4.31 19.32 2.58
C LEU A 88 4.82 20.07 1.35
N ASP A 89 3.91 20.77 0.67
CA ASP A 89 4.26 21.62 -0.47
C ASP A 89 4.55 23.05 0.02
N VAL A 90 5.82 23.41 -0.01
CA VAL A 90 6.35 24.69 0.48
C VAL A 90 6.14 25.76 -0.58
N ILE A 91 5.54 26.87 -0.17
CA ILE A 91 5.25 28.05 -1.01
C ILE A 91 5.94 29.31 -0.48
N GLU A 92 6.50 29.26 0.72
CA GLU A 92 7.31 30.33 1.33
C GLU A 92 8.33 29.72 2.29
N GLU A 93 9.52 30.29 2.36
CA GLU A 93 10.57 29.87 3.28
C GLU A 93 11.14 31.08 4.01
N THR A 94 11.24 30.97 5.32
CA THR A 94 11.91 31.94 6.20
C THR A 94 13.04 31.25 6.97
N GLU A 95 13.70 31.97 7.87
CA GLU A 95 14.76 31.40 8.71
C GLU A 95 14.24 30.24 9.58
N LYS A 96 13.04 30.40 10.17
CA LYS A 96 12.48 29.45 11.15
C LYS A 96 11.26 28.67 10.66
N TRP A 97 10.49 29.23 9.73
CA TRP A 97 9.20 28.70 9.29
C TRP A 97 9.18 28.39 7.82
N LEU A 98 8.42 27.35 7.46
CA LEU A 98 7.98 27.09 6.10
C LEU A 98 6.50 27.43 6.00
N GLY A 99 6.16 28.28 5.03
CA GLY A 99 4.79 28.47 4.59
C GLY A 99 4.41 27.35 3.63
N VAL A 100 3.38 26.58 3.97
CA VAL A 100 2.90 25.42 3.20
C VAL A 100 1.46 25.66 2.78
N ARG A 101 1.08 25.13 1.61
CA ARG A 101 -0.32 25.19 1.16
C ARG A 101 -1.14 24.10 1.84
N GLU A 102 -2.29 24.46 2.41
CA GLU A 102 -3.21 23.54 3.08
C GLU A 102 -4.66 23.89 2.76
N ARG A 103 -5.53 22.89 2.72
CA ARG A 103 -6.97 23.04 2.59
C ARG A 103 -7.60 23.15 3.97
N ILE A 104 -7.99 24.36 4.35
CA ILE A 104 -8.57 24.66 5.65
C ILE A 104 -10.08 24.79 5.55
N THR A 105 -10.80 24.13 6.46
CA THR A 105 -12.24 24.31 6.65
C THR A 105 -12.49 25.20 7.86
N ARG A 106 -13.19 26.31 7.66
CA ARG A 106 -13.58 27.26 8.70
C ARG A 106 -15.08 27.27 8.88
N LYS A 107 -15.53 27.39 10.13
CA LYS A 107 -16.94 27.56 10.50
C LYS A 107 -17.21 29.01 10.85
N PHE A 108 -18.27 29.58 10.28
CA PHE A 108 -18.71 30.94 10.54
C PHE A 108 -20.17 30.92 10.98
N ASN A 109 -20.55 31.89 11.82
CA ASN A 109 -21.96 32.17 12.09
C ASN A 109 -22.34 33.43 11.33
N VAL A 110 -23.22 33.30 10.33
CA VAL A 110 -23.73 34.44 9.54
C VAL A 110 -25.23 34.49 9.72
N ASN A 111 -25.72 35.59 10.28
CA ASN A 111 -27.15 35.82 10.54
C ASN A 111 -27.83 34.67 11.31
N GLY A 112 -27.14 34.09 12.29
CA GLY A 112 -27.65 32.97 13.11
C GLY A 112 -27.54 31.59 12.45
N SER A 113 -27.07 31.51 11.20
CA SER A 113 -26.81 30.25 10.50
C SER A 113 -25.34 29.88 10.56
N ASN A 114 -25.03 28.64 10.91
CA ASN A 114 -23.67 28.11 10.84
C ASN A 114 -23.36 27.71 9.40
N ILE A 115 -22.34 28.34 8.81
CA ILE A 115 -21.84 28.01 7.48
C ILE A 115 -20.41 27.50 7.59
N GLU A 116 -20.04 26.57 6.71
CA GLU A 116 -18.66 26.11 6.57
C GLU A 116 -18.10 26.58 5.23
N SER A 117 -16.86 27.05 5.22
CA SER A 117 -16.13 27.37 4.00
C SER A 117 -14.80 26.66 4.02
N THR A 118 -14.51 25.94 2.94
CA THR A 118 -13.24 25.27 2.73
C THR A 118 -12.48 25.97 1.61
N GLY A 119 -11.24 26.34 1.87
CA GLY A 119 -10.39 27.02 0.90
C GLY A 119 -8.91 26.66 1.07
N TRP A 120 -8.12 27.03 0.07
CA TRP A 120 -6.67 26.92 0.17
C TRP A 120 -6.10 28.10 0.95
N GLU A 121 -5.26 27.79 1.92
CA GLU A 121 -4.56 28.77 2.74
C GLU A 121 -3.06 28.44 2.83
N LYS A 122 -2.27 29.48 3.10
CA LYS A 122 -0.90 29.34 3.58
C LYS A 122 -0.91 29.15 5.10
N VAL A 123 -0.37 28.03 5.57
CA VAL A 123 -0.15 27.76 7.00
C VAL A 123 1.35 27.59 7.24
N TYR A 124 1.79 27.63 8.49
CA TYR A 124 3.21 27.61 8.83
C TYR A 124 3.58 26.42 9.70
N VAL A 125 4.69 25.80 9.35
CA VAL A 125 5.32 24.70 10.10
C VAL A 125 6.75 25.09 10.46
N ILE A 126 7.25 24.63 11.60
CA ILE A 126 8.65 24.84 11.99
C ILE A 126 9.58 24.07 11.05
N LYS A 127 10.51 24.79 10.42
CA LYS A 127 11.42 24.27 9.40
C LYS A 127 12.29 23.10 9.87
N ASN A 128 12.82 23.16 11.09
CA ASN A 128 13.75 22.15 11.63
C ASN A 128 13.10 20.80 11.99
N LYS A 129 11.77 20.68 11.89
CA LYS A 129 11.00 19.44 12.06
C LYS A 129 10.57 18.85 10.70
N THR A 130 11.17 19.34 9.62
CA THR A 130 10.96 18.82 8.27
C THR A 130 12.30 18.38 7.66
N GLY A 131 12.24 17.52 6.66
CA GLY A 131 13.41 16.91 6.03
C GLY A 131 13.12 16.38 4.63
N LEU A 132 14.08 15.64 4.09
CA LEU A 132 13.94 14.97 2.80
C LEU A 132 13.13 13.67 2.93
N ILE A 133 12.54 13.18 1.83
CA ILE A 133 11.81 11.90 1.79
C ILE A 133 12.65 10.72 2.35
N ASN A 134 13.96 10.75 2.11
CA ASN A 134 14.90 9.72 2.52
C ASN A 134 15.20 9.71 4.02
N GLU A 135 14.72 10.71 4.76
CA GLU A 135 14.81 10.78 6.23
C GLU A 135 13.53 10.21 6.89
N VAL A 136 12.51 9.89 6.09
CA VAL A 136 11.32 9.17 6.55
C VAL A 136 11.65 7.68 6.58
N SER A 137 11.80 7.15 7.79
CA SER A 137 12.26 5.78 8.05
C SER A 137 11.50 5.15 9.20
N LEU A 138 11.41 3.83 9.14
CA LEU A 138 10.88 2.97 10.20
C LEU A 138 11.84 2.92 11.39
N VAL A 139 11.25 2.81 12.58
CA VAL A 139 11.90 2.35 13.81
C VAL A 139 11.18 1.13 14.35
N SER A 140 11.76 0.41 15.31
CA SER A 140 11.22 -0.88 15.77
C SER A 140 9.77 -0.82 16.28
N SER A 141 9.34 0.31 16.85
CA SER A 141 7.96 0.48 17.33
C SER A 141 6.93 0.52 16.21
N ASP A 142 7.35 0.74 14.97
CA ASP A 142 6.47 0.88 13.80
C ASP A 142 6.04 -0.46 13.23
N LEU A 143 6.86 -1.50 13.43
CA LEU A 143 6.76 -2.75 12.67
C LEU A 143 5.49 -3.54 13.00
N ASN A 144 5.12 -3.59 14.28
CA ASN A 144 4.03 -4.45 14.75
C ASN A 144 2.70 -3.71 14.91
N VAL A 145 2.51 -2.56 14.27
CA VAL A 145 1.25 -1.82 14.33
C VAL A 145 0.32 -2.27 13.21
N ILE A 146 -0.81 -2.88 13.58
CA ILE A 146 -1.80 -3.41 12.63
C ILE A 146 -3.10 -2.58 12.60
N SER A 147 -3.74 -2.48 11.44
CA SER A 147 -5.08 -1.89 11.21
C SER A 147 -6.19 -2.92 11.28
N PHE A 148 -5.92 -4.20 11.01
CA PHE A 148 -6.87 -5.28 11.26
C PHE A 148 -6.17 -6.59 11.61
N LEU A 149 -6.92 -7.50 12.22
CA LEU A 149 -6.54 -8.88 12.47
C LEU A 149 -7.72 -9.81 12.15
N THR A 150 -7.48 -10.83 11.35
CA THR A 150 -8.42 -11.92 11.08
C THR A 150 -7.96 -13.20 11.73
N LEU A 151 -8.81 -13.80 12.58
CA LEU A 151 -8.62 -15.11 13.20
C LEU A 151 -9.90 -15.91 13.04
N ASP A 152 -9.82 -17.19 12.67
CA ASP A 152 -10.99 -18.07 12.51
C ASP A 152 -12.12 -17.44 11.69
N LYS A 153 -11.76 -16.76 10.59
CA LYS A 153 -12.68 -16.02 9.69
C LYS A 153 -13.40 -14.82 10.32
N LYS A 154 -12.97 -14.35 11.48
CA LYS A 154 -13.48 -13.13 12.13
C LYS A 154 -12.44 -12.03 12.06
N THR A 155 -12.85 -10.86 11.55
CA THR A 155 -11.97 -9.70 11.41
C THR A 155 -12.30 -8.64 12.46
N GLU A 156 -11.27 -8.14 13.15
CA GLU A 156 -11.32 -6.99 14.06
C GLU A 156 -10.52 -5.84 13.43
N TYR A 157 -11.08 -4.62 13.43
CA TYR A 157 -10.44 -3.42 12.87
C TYR A 157 -9.97 -2.46 13.98
N PHE A 158 -8.87 -1.75 13.74
CA PHE A 158 -8.17 -0.88 14.67
C PHE A 158 -7.84 0.47 14.03
N GLU A 159 -8.78 1.42 14.07
CA GLU A 159 -8.62 2.77 13.47
C GLU A 159 -7.35 3.50 13.97
N ASN A 160 -7.02 3.34 15.25
CA ASN A 160 -5.82 3.94 15.87
C ASN A 160 -4.63 2.98 15.94
N GLY A 161 -4.77 1.79 15.33
CA GLY A 161 -3.74 0.75 15.31
C GLY A 161 -3.70 -0.06 16.61
N LYS A 162 -3.21 -1.30 16.49
CA LYS A 162 -2.98 -2.20 17.63
C LYS A 162 -1.61 -2.84 17.48
N GLN A 163 -0.90 -3.04 18.59
CA GLN A 163 0.34 -3.81 18.59
C GLN A 163 0.03 -5.29 18.45
N LEU A 164 0.53 -5.95 17.40
CA LEU A 164 0.52 -7.40 17.25
C LEU A 164 1.57 -8.01 18.18
N LYS A 165 1.14 -8.86 19.11
CA LYS A 165 2.01 -9.45 20.16
C LYS A 165 2.18 -10.98 20.05
N ALA A 166 1.48 -11.60 19.11
CA ALA A 166 1.47 -13.05 18.92
C ALA A 166 1.65 -13.38 17.43
N TYR A 167 1.90 -14.65 17.13
CA TYR A 167 2.13 -15.22 15.79
C TYR A 167 3.44 -14.82 15.13
N LEU A 168 3.83 -13.55 15.20
CA LEU A 168 4.98 -13.01 14.49
C LEU A 168 5.85 -12.11 15.37
N SER A 169 7.15 -12.13 15.11
CA SER A 169 8.13 -11.18 15.63
C SER A 169 8.85 -10.53 14.46
N LEU A 170 8.78 -9.20 14.36
CA LEU A 170 9.39 -8.42 13.30
C LEU A 170 10.57 -7.60 13.84
N GLU A 171 11.63 -7.49 13.07
CA GLU A 171 12.86 -6.79 13.47
C GLU A 171 13.50 -6.09 12.28
N LEU A 172 13.85 -4.81 12.46
CA LEU A 172 14.72 -4.09 11.52
C LEU A 172 16.14 -4.62 11.62
N ILE A 173 16.74 -4.87 10.47
CA ILE A 173 18.12 -5.36 10.34
C ILE A 173 18.90 -4.44 9.39
N ASP A 174 20.22 -4.55 9.42
CA ASP A 174 21.05 -3.88 8.42
C ASP A 174 21.08 -4.67 7.10
N LYS A 175 21.55 -3.99 6.04
CA LYS A 175 21.72 -4.59 4.71
C LYS A 175 22.70 -5.76 4.73
N ALA A 176 23.72 -5.74 5.59
CA ALA A 176 24.74 -6.76 5.61
C ALA A 176 24.19 -8.11 6.12
N ILE A 177 23.31 -8.08 7.12
CA ILE A 177 22.58 -9.26 7.62
C ILE A 177 21.64 -9.79 6.54
N PHE A 178 20.91 -8.91 5.85
CA PHE A 178 20.06 -9.29 4.73
C PHE A 178 20.89 -9.94 3.62
N ASP A 179 21.88 -9.25 3.07
CA ASP A 179 22.69 -9.77 1.95
C ASP A 179 23.41 -11.08 2.29
N LYS A 180 23.87 -11.24 3.54
CA LYS A 180 24.54 -12.47 3.99
C LYS A 180 23.63 -13.69 3.90
N ASN A 181 22.36 -13.55 4.30
CA ASN A 181 21.43 -14.67 4.39
C ASN A 181 20.76 -15.02 3.06
N SER A 182 20.75 -14.11 2.08
CA SER A 182 20.16 -14.37 0.75
C SER A 182 20.89 -15.49 -0.01
N SER A 183 22.20 -15.66 0.21
CA SER A 183 22.99 -16.75 -0.39
C SER A 183 22.56 -18.15 0.08
N SER A 184 21.89 -18.23 1.24
CA SER A 184 21.33 -19.45 1.83
C SER A 184 19.81 -19.42 1.81
N SER A 185 19.20 -18.74 0.85
CA SER A 185 17.75 -18.71 0.73
C SER A 185 17.19 -20.11 0.46
N VAL A 186 16.08 -20.43 1.12
CA VAL A 186 15.33 -21.66 0.89
C VAL A 186 14.12 -21.33 0.03
N ASP A 187 13.97 -22.06 -1.08
CA ASP A 187 12.78 -22.04 -1.93
C ASP A 187 12.41 -23.47 -2.30
N PHE A 188 11.16 -23.84 -2.03
CA PHE A 188 10.60 -25.15 -2.37
C PHE A 188 9.80 -25.14 -3.66
N ILE A 189 9.52 -23.95 -4.23
CA ILE A 189 8.75 -23.77 -5.46
C ILE A 189 9.72 -23.87 -6.64
N LEU A 190 9.79 -25.07 -7.21
CA LEU A 190 10.72 -25.34 -8.30
C LEU A 190 10.00 -25.17 -9.64
N ALA A 191 10.31 -24.09 -10.36
CA ALA A 191 9.81 -23.84 -11.70
C ALA A 191 10.52 -24.73 -12.74
N ASP A 192 9.95 -25.89 -13.06
CA ASP A 192 10.33 -26.64 -14.27
C ASP A 192 9.48 -26.21 -15.47
N THR A 193 9.89 -25.11 -16.09
CA THR A 193 9.27 -24.60 -17.31
C THR A 193 9.63 -25.43 -18.55
N THR A 194 10.41 -26.51 -18.44
CA THR A 194 10.69 -27.37 -19.59
C THR A 194 9.56 -28.37 -19.85
N VAL A 195 8.95 -28.88 -18.79
CA VAL A 195 7.87 -29.88 -18.84
C VAL A 195 6.49 -29.23 -18.96
N ASN A 196 6.16 -28.29 -18.08
CA ASN A 196 4.84 -27.68 -18.01
C ASN A 196 4.81 -26.33 -18.74
N LYS A 197 5.05 -26.37 -20.06
CA LYS A 197 5.04 -25.16 -20.91
C LYS A 197 3.62 -24.76 -21.28
N LYS A 198 3.34 -23.46 -21.18
CA LYS A 198 2.18 -22.85 -21.85
C LYS A 198 2.33 -23.00 -23.37
N LYS A 199 1.28 -23.48 -24.03
CA LYS A 199 1.19 -23.60 -25.49
C LYS A 199 -0.13 -22.99 -25.95
N ASN A 200 -0.07 -21.99 -26.83
CA ASN A 200 -1.24 -21.29 -27.37
C ASN A 200 -2.24 -20.85 -26.29
N GLY A 201 -1.74 -20.20 -25.23
CA GLY A 201 -2.58 -19.75 -24.12
C GLY A 201 -3.07 -20.84 -23.17
N VAL A 202 -2.61 -22.09 -23.31
CA VAL A 202 -3.06 -23.21 -22.47
C VAL A 202 -1.90 -23.84 -21.71
N ILE A 203 -2.06 -24.01 -20.40
CA ILE A 203 -1.20 -24.86 -19.56
C ILE A 203 -1.97 -26.16 -19.29
N GLU A 204 -1.36 -27.30 -19.63
CA GLU A 204 -1.90 -28.61 -19.26
C GLU A 204 -1.05 -29.23 -18.16
N LEU A 205 -1.65 -29.48 -17.01
CA LEU A 205 -1.03 -30.25 -15.94
C LEU A 205 -1.44 -31.72 -16.08
N LYS A 206 -0.45 -32.59 -16.26
CA LYS A 206 -0.66 -34.05 -16.27
C LYS A 206 -0.62 -34.55 -14.83
N CYS A 207 -1.80 -34.66 -14.22
CA CYS A 207 -1.98 -35.36 -12.95
C CYS A 207 -2.24 -36.86 -13.21
N LYS A 208 -2.11 -37.69 -12.18
CA LYS A 208 -2.28 -39.16 -12.33
C LYS A 208 -3.70 -39.54 -12.75
N ASP A 209 -4.70 -38.91 -12.12
CA ASP A 209 -6.10 -39.27 -12.29
C ASP A 209 -6.78 -38.49 -13.43
N LYS A 210 -6.32 -37.26 -13.70
CA LYS A 210 -6.86 -36.41 -14.77
C LYS A 210 -5.82 -35.45 -15.35
N THR A 211 -6.11 -34.89 -16.52
CA THR A 211 -5.41 -33.70 -17.02
C THR A 211 -6.20 -32.46 -16.63
N VAL A 212 -5.54 -31.51 -15.96
CA VAL A 212 -6.10 -30.19 -15.64
C VAL A 212 -5.63 -29.18 -16.67
N LYS A 213 -6.51 -28.27 -17.11
CA LYS A 213 -6.18 -27.23 -18.10
C LYS A 213 -6.46 -25.84 -17.53
N PHE A 214 -5.51 -24.94 -17.73
CA PHE A 214 -5.66 -23.51 -17.47
C PHE A 214 -5.58 -22.78 -18.82
N ILE A 215 -6.59 -21.97 -19.14
CA ILE A 215 -6.77 -21.37 -20.47
C ILE A 215 -6.83 -19.86 -20.29
N ASP A 216 -5.87 -19.16 -20.91
CA ASP A 216 -5.84 -17.71 -20.92
C ASP A 216 -7.05 -17.12 -21.67
N ARG A 217 -7.50 -15.96 -21.22
CA ARG A 217 -8.44 -15.08 -21.92
C ARG A 217 -7.90 -13.65 -21.87
N PRO A 218 -6.84 -13.32 -22.63
CA PRO A 218 -6.18 -12.02 -22.55
C PRO A 218 -7.07 -10.88 -23.05
N ASP A 219 -7.94 -11.15 -24.03
CA ASP A 219 -8.81 -10.15 -24.67
C ASP A 219 -10.15 -9.95 -23.96
N ALA A 220 -10.34 -10.60 -22.81
CA ALA A 220 -11.62 -10.61 -22.11
C ALA A 220 -11.73 -9.47 -21.09
N GLU A 221 -11.49 -8.20 -21.45
CA GLU A 221 -11.67 -6.99 -20.60
C GLU A 221 -11.66 -7.25 -19.07
N GLU A 222 -12.82 -7.13 -18.39
CA GLU A 222 -13.00 -7.35 -16.94
C GLU A 222 -12.89 -8.84 -16.51
N GLU A 223 -13.04 -9.77 -17.44
CA GLU A 223 -12.86 -11.23 -17.26
C GLU A 223 -11.46 -11.72 -17.67
N ARG A 224 -10.49 -10.80 -17.83
CA ARG A 224 -9.14 -11.14 -18.25
C ARG A 224 -8.54 -12.13 -17.25
N GLN A 225 -7.98 -13.22 -17.77
CA GLN A 225 -7.25 -14.19 -16.98
C GLN A 225 -6.05 -14.69 -17.78
N GLU A 226 -4.88 -14.66 -17.16
CA GLU A 226 -3.65 -15.18 -17.73
C GLU A 226 -2.93 -16.03 -16.68
N PHE A 227 -2.67 -17.28 -17.02
CA PHE A 227 -2.09 -18.24 -16.08
C PHE A 227 -0.62 -18.46 -16.36
N TYR A 228 0.21 -18.72 -15.37
CA TYR A 228 1.57 -19.17 -15.57
C TYR A 228 1.90 -20.31 -14.60
N TYR A 229 2.79 -21.19 -15.04
CA TYR A 229 3.27 -22.27 -14.20
C TYR A 229 4.34 -21.72 -13.26
N ALA A 230 4.00 -21.55 -11.98
CA ALA A 230 4.91 -21.02 -10.98
C ALA A 230 5.90 -22.10 -10.50
N GLY A 231 5.49 -23.37 -10.51
CA GLY A 231 6.38 -24.49 -10.19
C GLY A 231 5.68 -25.67 -9.56
N LYS A 232 6.41 -26.44 -8.78
CA LYS A 232 5.89 -27.55 -7.97
C LYS A 232 6.52 -27.56 -6.58
N VAL A 233 5.81 -28.16 -5.63
CA VAL A 233 6.27 -28.40 -4.27
C VAL A 233 6.21 -29.90 -4.01
N ASP A 234 7.36 -30.56 -4.11
CA ASP A 234 7.43 -32.03 -4.13
C ASP A 234 6.92 -32.67 -2.83
N PHE A 235 7.22 -32.08 -1.67
CA PHE A 235 6.82 -32.66 -0.39
C PHE A 235 5.30 -32.58 -0.12
N LEU A 236 4.62 -31.64 -0.78
CA LEU A 236 3.16 -31.53 -0.75
C LEU A 236 2.48 -32.27 -1.90
N ASN A 237 3.25 -32.81 -2.86
CA ASN A 237 2.74 -33.42 -4.09
C ASN A 237 1.83 -32.45 -4.88
N GLN A 238 2.24 -31.18 -5.03
CA GLN A 238 1.41 -30.14 -5.66
C GLN A 238 2.13 -29.40 -6.78
N TYR A 239 1.39 -29.08 -7.84
CA TYR A 239 1.73 -28.05 -8.81
C TYR A 239 1.25 -26.68 -8.31
N ILE A 240 1.92 -25.61 -8.74
CA ILE A 240 1.51 -24.23 -8.46
C ILE A 240 1.26 -23.51 -9.78
N ILE A 241 0.07 -22.94 -9.91
CA ILE A 241 -0.33 -22.06 -11.01
C ILE A 241 -0.52 -20.66 -10.44
N GLY A 242 0.19 -19.68 -11.00
CA GLY A 242 -0.13 -18.28 -10.78
C GLY A 242 -1.17 -17.81 -11.79
N GLY A 243 -2.15 -17.03 -11.35
CA GLY A 243 -3.13 -16.35 -12.19
C GLY A 243 -2.97 -14.84 -12.09
N SER A 244 -3.12 -14.15 -13.21
CA SER A 244 -3.20 -12.69 -13.29
C SER A 244 -4.52 -12.30 -13.93
N TYR A 245 -5.24 -11.40 -13.29
CA TYR A 245 -6.56 -10.92 -13.69
C TYR A 245 -6.53 -9.40 -13.89
N TRP A 246 -7.66 -8.77 -14.21
CA TRP A 246 -7.76 -7.32 -14.41
C TRP A 246 -7.20 -6.51 -13.22
N GLU A 247 -7.54 -6.88 -11.99
CA GLU A 247 -7.17 -6.16 -10.77
C GLU A 247 -6.69 -7.08 -9.63
N SER A 248 -6.42 -8.34 -9.92
CA SER A 248 -6.00 -9.31 -8.92
C SER A 248 -5.01 -10.31 -9.47
N LEU A 249 -4.37 -11.03 -8.56
CA LEU A 249 -3.57 -12.19 -8.85
C LEU A 249 -3.87 -13.28 -7.83
N ASP A 250 -3.57 -14.52 -8.17
CA ASP A 250 -3.65 -15.64 -7.23
C ASP A 250 -2.58 -16.69 -7.49
N TYR A 251 -2.35 -17.56 -6.52
CA TYR A 251 -1.55 -18.78 -6.65
C TYR A 251 -2.35 -19.97 -6.17
N ARG A 252 -2.52 -20.95 -7.04
CA ARG A 252 -3.37 -22.13 -6.83
C ARG A 252 -2.53 -23.38 -6.72
N PHE A 253 -2.77 -24.16 -5.67
CA PHE A 253 -2.08 -25.41 -5.40
C PHE A 253 -2.92 -26.58 -5.90
N ILE A 254 -2.42 -27.29 -6.90
CA ILE A 254 -3.12 -28.39 -7.58
C ILE A 254 -2.45 -29.71 -7.21
N ASP A 255 -3.18 -30.64 -6.59
CA ASP A 255 -2.63 -31.96 -6.24
C ASP A 255 -2.23 -32.74 -7.50
N ILE A 256 -1.01 -33.27 -7.52
CA ILE A 256 -0.43 -33.96 -8.69
C ILE A 256 -1.10 -35.32 -8.92
N THR A 257 -1.74 -35.91 -7.89
CA THR A 257 -2.45 -37.19 -8.04
C THR A 257 -3.82 -36.98 -8.64
N SER A 258 -4.70 -36.30 -7.90
CA SER A 258 -6.11 -36.11 -8.23
C SER A 258 -6.36 -35.00 -9.25
N GLY A 259 -5.48 -34.00 -9.33
CA GLY A 259 -5.70 -32.77 -10.08
C GLY A 259 -6.71 -31.81 -9.45
N GLU A 260 -7.07 -31.99 -8.17
CA GLU A 260 -7.93 -31.04 -7.45
C GLU A 260 -7.14 -29.82 -6.95
N GLU A 261 -7.81 -28.67 -6.91
CA GLU A 261 -7.32 -27.49 -6.22
C GLU A 261 -7.44 -27.70 -4.70
N THR A 262 -6.36 -27.45 -3.98
CA THR A 262 -6.22 -27.77 -2.55
C THR A 262 -6.00 -26.53 -1.68
N ALA A 263 -5.47 -25.45 -2.25
CA ALA A 263 -5.32 -24.15 -1.62
C ALA A 263 -5.19 -23.06 -2.68
N THR A 264 -5.60 -21.84 -2.31
CA THR A 264 -5.47 -20.64 -3.15
C THR A 264 -5.02 -19.47 -2.26
N PHE A 265 -4.04 -18.71 -2.76
CA PHE A 265 -3.42 -17.58 -2.07
C PHE A 265 -3.54 -16.33 -2.93
N GLY A 266 -3.78 -15.17 -2.31
CA GLY A 266 -3.81 -13.90 -3.04
C GLY A 266 -2.43 -13.42 -3.50
N GLU A 267 -1.36 -14.05 -3.00
CA GLU A 267 0.03 -13.65 -3.25
C GLU A 267 0.99 -14.82 -3.24
N PHE A 268 2.26 -14.54 -3.61
CA PHE A 268 3.29 -15.58 -3.68
C PHE A 268 3.45 -16.31 -2.32
N PRO A 269 3.26 -17.64 -2.28
CA PRO A 269 3.25 -18.40 -1.03
C PRO A 269 4.67 -18.81 -0.62
N TYR A 270 5.30 -18.04 0.27
CA TYR A 270 6.64 -18.34 0.78
C TYR A 270 6.56 -19.44 1.85
N ILE A 271 7.03 -20.64 1.50
CA ILE A 271 7.03 -21.82 2.39
C ILE A 271 8.24 -21.79 3.34
N SER A 272 8.00 -21.92 4.65
CA SER A 272 9.05 -21.89 5.67
C SER A 272 10.03 -23.07 5.55
N PRO A 273 11.31 -22.93 5.98
CA PRO A 273 12.33 -23.97 5.84
C PRO A 273 11.99 -25.31 6.51
N ASP A 274 11.25 -25.26 7.61
CA ASP A 274 10.77 -26.43 8.34
C ASP A 274 9.54 -27.10 7.69
N LYS A 275 9.03 -26.52 6.61
CA LYS A 275 7.86 -26.98 5.83
C LYS A 275 6.56 -26.99 6.64
N GLN A 276 6.49 -26.22 7.73
CA GLN A 276 5.33 -26.18 8.60
C GLN A 276 4.43 -24.97 8.34
N ASN A 277 4.89 -23.96 7.60
CA ASN A 277 4.13 -22.72 7.41
C ASN A 277 4.25 -22.18 5.99
N VAL A 278 3.25 -21.38 5.60
CA VAL A 278 3.27 -20.54 4.41
C VAL A 278 2.97 -19.10 4.85
N ILE A 279 3.74 -18.14 4.34
CA ILE A 279 3.46 -16.72 4.49
C ILE A 279 3.25 -16.09 3.11
N CYS A 280 2.18 -15.32 2.98
CA CYS A 280 1.92 -14.45 1.84
C CYS A 280 1.96 -13.00 2.33
N ILE A 281 2.67 -12.10 1.65
CA ILE A 281 2.72 -10.67 1.99
C ILE A 281 2.59 -9.84 0.72
N TYR A 282 1.72 -8.84 0.72
CA TYR A 282 1.65 -7.83 -0.35
C TYR A 282 1.62 -6.40 0.15
N THR A 283 2.01 -5.53 -0.77
CA THR A 283 1.72 -4.11 -0.75
C THR A 283 0.26 -3.89 -1.13
N ASN A 284 -0.51 -3.27 -0.24
CA ASN A 284 -1.86 -2.78 -0.53
C ASN A 284 -1.78 -1.25 -0.79
N PRO A 285 -1.68 -0.81 -2.05
CA PRO A 285 -1.55 0.61 -2.37
C PRO A 285 -2.83 1.42 -2.13
N TYR A 286 -3.98 0.75 -2.02
CA TYR A 286 -5.27 1.41 -1.78
C TYR A 286 -5.41 1.83 -0.32
N GLU A 287 -5.06 0.92 0.61
CA GLU A 287 -5.08 1.19 2.05
C GLU A 287 -3.74 1.73 2.57
N THR A 288 -2.70 1.70 1.73
CA THR A 288 -1.33 2.13 2.10
C THR A 288 -0.78 1.28 3.25
N THR A 289 -0.91 -0.05 3.13
CA THR A 289 -0.56 -1.05 4.16
C THR A 289 0.21 -2.24 3.59
N ALA A 290 0.89 -3.00 4.46
CA ALA A 290 1.33 -4.36 4.14
C ALA A 290 0.32 -5.38 4.65
N ASP A 291 -0.24 -6.18 3.76
CA ASP A 291 -1.20 -7.20 4.13
C ASP A 291 -0.50 -8.56 4.13
N LEU A 292 -0.62 -9.29 5.23
CA LEU A 292 0.05 -10.57 5.47
C LEU A 292 -0.97 -11.65 5.82
N GLU A 293 -0.78 -12.83 5.23
CA GLU A 293 -1.54 -14.04 5.56
C GLU A 293 -0.55 -15.14 5.99
N LEU A 294 -0.85 -15.78 7.12
CA LEU A 294 -0.09 -16.90 7.66
C LEU A 294 -0.95 -18.16 7.63
N TYR A 295 -0.35 -19.25 7.15
CA TYR A 295 -0.96 -20.58 7.10
C TYR A 295 -0.05 -21.61 7.73
N ALA A 296 -0.66 -22.64 8.35
CA ALA A 296 0.01 -23.82 8.85
C ALA A 296 -0.11 -24.97 7.84
N ILE A 297 0.94 -25.79 7.75
CA ILE A 297 0.99 -27.02 6.97
C ILE A 297 0.90 -28.19 7.96
N PHE A 298 -0.20 -28.95 7.90
CA PHE A 298 -0.39 -30.15 8.71
C PHE A 298 -0.94 -31.29 7.86
N ASN A 299 -0.28 -32.45 7.87
CA ASN A 299 -0.68 -33.63 7.08
C ASN A 299 -0.95 -33.30 5.60
N ASN A 300 -0.06 -32.52 4.97
CA ASN A 300 -0.18 -32.03 3.59
C ASN A 300 -1.41 -31.16 3.31
N LYS A 301 -2.07 -30.64 4.34
CA LYS A 301 -3.14 -29.64 4.23
C LYS A 301 -2.60 -28.29 4.67
N ILE A 302 -3.06 -27.24 4.00
CA ILE A 302 -2.71 -25.86 4.32
C ILE A 302 -3.95 -25.20 4.93
N GLU A 303 -3.81 -24.71 6.15
CA GLU A 303 -4.90 -24.13 6.93
C GLU A 303 -4.55 -22.70 7.34
N HIS A 304 -5.50 -21.78 7.19
CA HIS A 304 -5.33 -20.37 7.58
C HIS A 304 -5.14 -20.26 9.10
N VAL A 305 -4.15 -19.47 9.53
CA VAL A 305 -3.86 -19.18 10.94
C VAL A 305 -4.30 -17.77 11.28
N MET A 306 -3.82 -16.78 10.51
CA MET A 306 -4.17 -15.38 10.72
C MET A 306 -3.95 -14.55 9.45
N SER A 307 -4.67 -13.45 9.33
CA SER A 307 -4.32 -12.35 8.41
C SER A 307 -4.21 -11.06 9.18
N ALA A 308 -3.25 -10.20 8.83
CA ALA A 308 -3.13 -8.88 9.43
C ALA A 308 -2.65 -7.86 8.40
N SER A 309 -3.06 -6.61 8.60
CA SER A 309 -2.61 -5.48 7.81
C SER A 309 -1.78 -4.53 8.65
N PHE A 310 -0.54 -4.28 8.25
CA PHE A 310 0.44 -3.46 8.95
C PHE A 310 0.45 -2.03 8.38
N ARG A 311 0.41 -1.04 9.28
CA ARG A 311 0.06 0.34 8.92
C ARG A 311 1.22 1.24 8.52
N ASN A 312 2.42 0.92 8.95
CA ASN A 312 3.53 1.87 8.88
C ASN A 312 4.53 1.52 7.77
N TRP A 313 4.47 0.31 7.24
CA TRP A 313 5.41 -0.19 6.24
C TRP A 313 4.72 -0.99 5.16
N MET A 314 5.37 -1.06 3.99
CA MET A 314 4.98 -1.88 2.85
C MET A 314 6.20 -2.63 2.32
N PRO A 315 6.06 -3.90 1.89
CA PRO A 315 7.15 -4.63 1.25
C PRO A 315 7.48 -3.98 -0.11
N THR A 316 8.75 -4.02 -0.52
CA THR A 316 9.10 -3.62 -1.89
C THR A 316 8.92 -4.81 -2.82
N VAL A 317 8.26 -4.60 -3.97
CA VAL A 317 7.67 -5.69 -4.78
C VAL A 317 8.60 -6.21 -5.89
N GLU A 318 9.88 -5.86 -5.89
CA GLU A 318 10.81 -6.32 -6.92
C GLU A 318 11.34 -7.74 -6.62
N GLY A 319 11.30 -8.62 -7.64
CA GLY A 319 11.69 -10.03 -7.51
C GLY A 319 13.10 -10.22 -6.93
N GLY A 320 13.16 -10.78 -5.72
CA GLY A 320 14.38 -10.92 -4.91
C GLY A 320 14.33 -10.14 -3.57
N ALA A 321 13.31 -9.32 -3.37
CA ALA A 321 13.11 -8.53 -2.15
C ALA A 321 12.73 -9.35 -0.93
N MET A 322 12.26 -10.60 -1.08
CA MET A 322 11.76 -11.44 0.00
C MET A 322 12.21 -12.90 -0.15
N TYR A 323 12.69 -13.53 0.92
CA TYR A 323 13.10 -14.93 0.92
C TYR A 323 13.19 -15.52 2.34
N TRP A 324 13.00 -16.83 2.47
CA TRP A 324 13.29 -17.54 3.71
C TRP A 324 14.77 -17.84 3.84
N GLY A 325 15.39 -17.49 4.97
CA GLY A 325 16.72 -17.97 5.33
C GLY A 325 16.65 -19.37 5.95
N VAL A 326 17.71 -20.17 5.81
CA VAL A 326 17.84 -21.48 6.50
C VAL A 326 17.75 -21.39 8.03
N ASP A 327 17.96 -20.20 8.59
CA ASP A 327 17.84 -19.89 10.01
C ASP A 327 16.39 -19.74 10.50
N GLY A 328 15.40 -19.88 9.60
CA GLY A 328 13.99 -19.83 9.93
C GLY A 328 13.42 -18.42 10.04
N TYR A 329 14.09 -17.41 9.46
CA TYR A 329 13.54 -16.06 9.32
C TYR A 329 13.13 -15.79 7.87
N LEU A 330 12.00 -15.10 7.69
CA LEU A 330 11.61 -14.52 6.41
C LEU A 330 12.22 -13.11 6.32
N TYR A 331 13.12 -12.91 5.38
CA TYR A 331 13.79 -11.65 5.12
C TYR A 331 13.01 -10.88 4.07
N LEU A 332 12.87 -9.57 4.26
CA LEU A 332 12.24 -8.69 3.27
C LEU A 332 12.79 -7.26 3.30
N THR A 333 12.70 -6.59 2.15
CA THR A 333 12.90 -5.14 2.05
C THR A 333 11.57 -4.41 2.20
N VAL A 334 11.60 -3.27 2.89
CA VAL A 334 10.41 -2.49 3.23
C VAL A 334 10.69 -1.00 3.13
N ASN A 335 9.64 -0.22 2.92
CA ASN A 335 9.65 1.23 3.05
C ASN A 335 8.61 1.67 4.06
N HIS A 336 8.87 2.79 4.74
CA HIS A 336 7.80 3.48 5.47
C HIS A 336 6.73 3.91 4.48
N VAL A 337 5.46 3.75 4.81
CA VAL A 337 4.32 4.02 3.90
C VAL A 337 4.36 5.40 3.26
N ASN A 338 4.63 6.43 4.08
CA ASN A 338 4.77 7.83 3.62
C ASN A 338 6.01 8.13 2.77
N SER A 339 6.93 7.17 2.66
CA SER A 339 8.14 7.26 1.83
C SER A 339 8.13 6.26 0.68
N PHE A 340 7.06 5.48 0.51
CA PHE A 340 7.03 4.35 -0.41
C PHE A 340 7.12 4.79 -1.87
N TRP A 341 6.37 5.84 -2.22
CA TRP A 341 6.38 6.44 -3.56
C TRP A 341 7.21 7.73 -3.58
N LYS A 342 8.07 7.86 -4.58
CA LYS A 342 8.71 9.13 -4.92
C LYS A 342 7.71 10.06 -5.62
N ALA A 343 8.06 11.34 -5.71
CA ALA A 343 7.21 12.35 -6.33
C ALA A 343 6.92 12.09 -7.82
N ASP A 344 7.75 11.29 -8.49
CA ASP A 344 7.57 10.88 -9.90
C ASP A 344 6.68 9.63 -10.05
N GLY A 345 6.15 9.08 -8.95
CA GLY A 345 5.33 7.87 -8.94
C GLY A 345 6.13 6.56 -8.93
N ASN A 346 7.47 6.62 -8.98
CA ASN A 346 8.29 5.43 -8.89
C ASN A 346 8.47 4.99 -7.43
N LEU A 347 8.71 3.70 -7.22
CA LEU A 347 9.11 3.15 -5.91
C LEU A 347 10.36 3.87 -5.39
N ASN A 348 10.40 4.10 -4.08
CA ASN A 348 11.58 4.61 -3.40
C ASN A 348 12.67 3.54 -3.34
N ASP A 349 13.83 3.86 -3.92
CA ASP A 349 14.99 2.98 -4.02
C ASP A 349 15.74 2.83 -2.69
N LYS A 350 15.53 3.75 -1.74
CA LYS A 350 16.06 3.63 -0.38
C LYS A 350 15.10 2.85 0.50
N CYS A 351 15.23 1.52 0.47
CA CYS A 351 14.53 0.62 1.37
C CYS A 351 15.28 0.41 2.68
N GLN A 352 14.55 -0.04 3.69
CA GLN A 352 15.07 -0.66 4.91
C GLN A 352 14.91 -2.18 4.81
N TYR A 353 15.61 -2.89 5.69
CA TYR A 353 15.61 -4.35 5.71
C TYR A 353 14.95 -4.82 7.01
N MET A 354 14.12 -5.85 6.89
CA MET A 354 13.42 -6.46 8.00
C MET A 354 13.56 -7.97 7.93
N ARG A 355 13.39 -8.62 9.08
CA ARG A 355 13.13 -10.06 9.15
C ARG A 355 11.90 -10.35 10.02
N ILE A 356 11.23 -11.45 9.70
CA ILE A 356 10.04 -11.93 10.39
C ILE A 356 10.31 -13.35 10.89
N LYS A 357 9.96 -13.60 12.15
CA LYS A 357 9.96 -14.93 12.77
C LYS A 357 8.55 -15.34 13.14
N ILE A 358 8.19 -16.58 12.86
CA ILE A 358 6.95 -17.20 13.37
C ILE A 358 7.18 -17.65 14.81
N LEU A 359 6.24 -17.33 15.71
CA LEU A 359 6.35 -17.53 17.17
C LEU A 359 5.82 -18.87 17.68
#